data_AF-A0A956BZA1-F1
#
_entry.id   AF-A0A956BZA1-F1
#
_cell.length_a   1.000
_cell.length_b   1.000
_cell.length_c   1.000
_cell.angle_alpha   90.00
_cell.angle_beta   90.00
_cell.angle_gamma   90.00
#
_symmetry.space_group_name_H-M   'P 1'
#
loop_
_entity.id
_entity.type
_entity.pdbx_description
1 polymer ?
#
loop_
_entity_poly.entity_id
_entity_poly.type
_entity_poly.pdbx_seq_one_letter_code
_entity_poly.pdbx_strand_id
1 'polypeptide(L)'
;GVLRDWERFRATVFLCHIRGAAKRVSQEDTHPFLRSYAGRDWLLAHSGQLDMQKVHKLPLGQPPIFEPVGRTDSEYVLCWILSQLHPRGVRRLADIGWDELHGWFRSLDRIGTFNVLMSDGHDLVAYRDGDGKDELHYLRRKPPHEETFLENRIATLDLSDPKDHSRTMLVFSTTPAGGTGWKPVEPGEMVVARRGEIIWRSTASDDAPEPGERPGRALRPSEPPPQLMRAPMADLTSMGVPTYLHLPTSDAPPPTARIASVVHETVYAYKQVVEQSSHAFRLRPANDMTQTVLEHSLEVDPDGESYSFEDVFGNHATNVRIRSPYKRLRIVGRSKVRLRPVPPVAVRTRGTTIPLVWMPWQRQMMLPYLLPAELPETQLRELSDYAMGFVERQDYDLVETLHDINTTIRRDYAYVAKSTTLETTPFDVYTHRRGVCQDFANLFICLARLLGVPARYCVGYIYTGANYENKIQSDASHAWVEVYLPWAGWRGYDPTNGCLANLDHVRVAVGRNFRDATPTAGTIYKGGEGETLKVSVRVEMEDAI
;
A
#
# COMPACT_ATOMS: atom_id res chain seq x y z
N GLY A 1 6.04 15.73 26.02
CA GLY A 1 6.89 14.92 25.14
C GLY A 1 6.01 14.33 24.08
N VAL A 2 6.26 14.63 22.81
CA VAL A 2 5.33 14.40 21.68
C VAL A 2 5.30 12.92 21.22
N LEU A 3 6.21 12.09 21.73
CA LEU A 3 6.26 10.65 21.51
C LEU A 3 6.49 9.97 22.87
N ARG A 4 5.48 9.27 23.40
CA ARG A 4 5.61 8.28 24.49
C ARG A 4 4.91 6.99 24.06
N ASP A 5 5.49 5.87 24.48
CA ASP A 5 4.91 4.51 24.48
C ASP A 5 4.54 3.92 23.10
N TRP A 6 5.56 3.60 22.29
CA TRP A 6 5.41 2.72 21.12
C TRP A 6 6.20 1.42 21.32
N GLU A 7 5.69 0.51 22.16
CA GLU A 7 6.31 -0.80 22.48
C GLU A 7 6.50 -1.74 21.27
N ARG A 8 5.98 -1.38 20.08
CA ARG A 8 6.01 -2.21 18.86
C ARG A 8 6.67 -1.55 17.66
N PHE A 9 7.35 -0.42 17.83
CA PHE A 9 8.06 0.22 16.71
C PHE A 9 9.33 -0.56 16.36
N ARG A 10 9.40 -1.10 15.14
CA ARG A 10 10.58 -1.80 14.61
C ARG A 10 10.92 -1.27 13.24
N ALA A 11 12.14 -0.79 13.05
CA ALA A 11 12.66 -0.35 11.76
C ALA A 11 14.13 -0.74 11.63
N THR A 12 14.58 -1.04 10.40
CA THR A 12 16.01 -1.26 10.10
C THR A 12 16.79 0.05 10.04
N VAL A 13 16.12 1.13 9.63
CA VAL A 13 16.63 2.50 9.60
C VAL A 13 15.54 3.42 10.17
N PHE A 14 15.91 4.26 11.13
CA PHE A 14 15.03 5.24 11.74
C PHE A 14 15.72 6.60 11.75
N LEU A 15 15.09 7.61 11.14
CA LEU A 15 15.54 9.00 11.17
C LEU A 15 14.50 9.84 11.91
N CYS A 16 14.96 10.62 12.88
CA CYS A 16 14.14 11.59 13.59
C CYS A 16 14.90 12.92 13.63
N HIS A 17 14.22 14.00 13.27
CA HIS A 17 14.77 15.34 13.37
C HIS A 17 13.93 16.17 14.33
N ILE A 18 14.51 16.49 15.50
CA ILE A 18 13.80 17.21 16.55
C ILE A 18 14.20 18.68 16.48
N ARG A 19 13.28 19.54 16.04
CA ARG A 19 13.50 20.99 15.88
C ARG A 19 12.98 21.77 17.08
N GLY A 20 13.81 22.64 17.65
CA GLY A 20 13.39 23.66 18.63
C GLY A 20 12.61 24.79 17.93
N ALA A 21 11.53 25.26 18.56
CA ALA A 21 10.52 26.14 17.99
C ALA A 21 11.06 27.30 17.11
N ALA A 22 10.83 27.22 15.79
CA ALA A 22 10.88 28.36 14.88
C ALA A 22 9.45 28.89 14.64
N LYS A 23 9.33 30.22 14.49
CA LYS A 23 8.08 31.02 14.61
C LYS A 23 6.92 30.66 13.64
N ARG A 24 7.10 29.75 12.68
CA ARG A 24 6.04 29.12 11.88
C ARG A 24 6.47 27.69 11.56
N VAL A 25 5.62 26.73 11.90
CA VAL A 25 5.82 25.32 11.56
C VAL A 25 4.67 24.94 10.62
N SER A 26 5.00 24.68 9.35
CA SER A 26 4.11 24.04 8.40
C SER A 26 4.55 22.58 8.26
N GLN A 27 3.60 21.68 7.98
CA GLN A 27 3.90 20.26 7.78
C GLN A 27 4.87 20.06 6.59
N GLU A 28 4.72 20.87 5.54
CA GLU A 28 5.57 20.87 4.34
C GLU A 28 7.02 21.29 4.61
N ASP A 29 7.31 21.96 5.73
CA ASP A 29 8.66 22.38 6.10
C ASP A 29 9.27 21.51 7.24
N THR A 30 8.64 20.36 7.54
CA THR A 30 9.03 19.49 8.67
C THR A 30 9.84 18.27 8.19
N HIS A 31 11.08 18.15 8.65
CA HIS A 31 11.94 16.98 8.42
C HIS A 31 11.45 15.72 9.15
N PRO A 32 11.89 14.52 8.72
CA PRO A 32 12.69 14.24 7.52
C PRO A 32 11.87 14.41 6.23
N PHE A 33 12.54 14.84 5.16
CA PHE A 33 11.92 14.87 3.83
C PHE A 33 11.95 13.48 3.20
N LEU A 34 10.84 13.11 2.57
CA LEU A 34 10.68 11.83 1.89
C LEU A 34 10.31 12.05 0.43
N ARG A 35 10.92 11.24 -0.46
CA ARG A 35 10.54 11.12 -1.88
C ARG A 35 10.66 9.67 -2.33
N SER A 36 9.65 9.19 -3.05
CA SER A 36 9.69 7.84 -3.63
C SER A 36 10.34 7.89 -5.01
N TYR A 37 11.38 7.10 -5.24
CA TYR A 37 12.06 6.97 -6.53
C TYR A 37 12.69 5.58 -6.68
N ALA A 38 12.61 5.01 -7.89
CA ALA A 38 13.13 3.69 -8.23
C ALA A 38 12.62 2.52 -7.34
N GLY A 39 11.39 2.64 -6.83
CA GLY A 39 10.75 1.64 -5.95
C GLY A 39 11.21 1.71 -4.49
N ARG A 40 11.80 2.84 -4.06
CA ARG A 40 12.31 3.05 -2.70
C ARG A 40 11.91 4.42 -2.17
N ASP A 41 11.80 4.52 -0.85
CA ASP A 41 11.60 5.79 -0.16
C ASP A 41 12.97 6.36 0.24
N TRP A 42 13.27 7.54 -0.32
CA TRP A 42 14.49 8.30 -0.06
C TRP A 42 14.22 9.33 1.01
N LEU A 43 14.97 9.24 2.11
CA LEU A 43 14.86 10.07 3.30
C LEU A 43 16.04 11.02 3.39
N LEU A 44 15.79 12.27 3.78
CA LEU A 44 16.83 13.25 4.09
C LEU A 44 16.45 14.07 5.32
N ALA A 45 17.32 14.06 6.33
CA ALA A 45 17.26 14.93 7.50
C ALA A 45 18.51 15.82 7.49
N HIS A 46 18.32 17.13 7.51
CA HIS A 46 19.41 18.10 7.44
C HIS A 46 19.33 19.05 8.64
N SER A 47 20.47 19.24 9.30
CA SER A 47 20.68 20.24 10.35
C SER A 47 21.70 21.25 9.84
N GLY A 48 21.31 22.51 9.75
CA GLY A 48 22.14 23.54 9.15
C GLY A 48 21.30 24.57 8.41
N GLN A 49 21.99 25.48 7.73
CA GLN A 49 21.36 26.51 6.93
C GLN A 49 22.21 26.75 5.67
N LEU A 50 21.63 26.46 4.52
CA LEU A 50 22.22 26.75 3.21
C LEU A 50 21.78 28.12 2.71
N ASP A 51 22.64 28.76 1.91
CA ASP A 51 22.28 29.98 1.18
C ASP A 51 21.25 29.66 0.09
N MET A 52 19.98 30.02 0.35
CA MET A 52 18.85 29.79 -0.56
C MET A 52 19.06 30.36 -1.96
N GLN A 53 19.79 31.47 -2.13
CA GLN A 53 20.04 32.04 -3.46
C GLN A 53 20.97 31.16 -4.29
N LYS A 54 21.89 30.45 -3.63
CA LYS A 54 22.79 29.47 -4.27
C LYS A 54 22.10 28.13 -4.45
N VAL A 55 21.29 27.68 -3.49
CA VAL A 55 20.50 26.44 -3.60
C VAL A 55 19.57 26.48 -4.81
N HIS A 56 18.87 27.59 -5.04
CA HIS A 56 18.00 27.74 -6.22
C HIS A 56 18.73 27.76 -7.58
N LYS A 57 20.07 27.81 -7.59
CA LYS A 57 20.87 27.67 -8.83
C LYS A 57 21.17 26.21 -9.15
N LEU A 58 20.92 25.28 -8.22
CA LEU A 58 21.09 23.85 -8.45
C LEU A 58 20.02 23.36 -9.43
N PRO A 59 20.40 22.76 -10.58
CA PRO A 59 19.44 22.42 -11.62
C PRO A 59 18.58 21.21 -11.23
N LEU A 60 17.26 21.38 -11.20
CA LEU A 60 16.29 20.30 -10.96
C LEU A 60 15.89 19.54 -12.24
N GLY A 61 16.39 19.97 -13.40
CA GLY A 61 15.96 19.50 -14.73
C GLY A 61 14.90 20.40 -15.36
N GLN A 62 14.68 20.26 -16.68
CA GLN A 62 13.66 21.00 -17.43
C GLN A 62 12.83 20.03 -18.29
N PRO A 63 11.55 19.78 -17.95
CA PRO A 63 10.88 20.14 -16.69
C PRO A 63 11.46 19.39 -15.48
N PRO A 64 11.36 19.93 -14.25
CA PRO A 64 11.84 19.23 -13.06
C PRO A 64 10.96 18.00 -12.77
N ILE A 65 11.61 16.86 -12.55
CA ILE A 65 10.92 15.59 -12.21
C ILE A 65 10.60 15.55 -10.72
N PHE A 66 11.48 16.12 -9.91
CA PHE A 66 11.30 16.26 -8.47
C PHE A 66 11.22 17.74 -8.13
N GLU A 67 10.06 18.15 -7.62
CA GLU A 67 9.81 19.52 -7.17
C GLU A 67 9.69 19.55 -5.63
N PRO A 68 10.30 20.54 -4.96
CA PRO A 68 10.05 20.79 -3.54
C PRO A 68 8.61 21.27 -3.34
N VAL A 69 8.00 20.86 -2.23
CA VAL A 69 6.63 21.26 -1.86
C VAL A 69 6.68 22.43 -0.88
N GLY A 70 7.55 22.33 0.12
CA GLY A 70 7.88 23.36 1.08
C GLY A 70 8.92 24.34 0.56
N ARG A 71 9.40 25.19 1.47
CA ARG A 71 10.30 26.32 1.16
C ARG A 71 11.70 26.12 1.74
N THR A 72 11.98 24.93 2.26
CA THR A 72 13.25 24.62 2.90
C THR A 72 14.33 24.33 1.86
N ASP A 73 15.56 24.75 2.18
CA ASP A 73 16.78 24.34 1.48
C ASP A 73 16.91 22.82 1.40
N SER A 74 16.54 22.15 2.48
CA SER A 74 16.70 20.72 2.71
C SER A 74 15.87 19.87 1.75
N GLU A 75 14.60 20.24 1.53
CA GLU A 75 13.76 19.55 0.55
C GLU A 75 14.23 19.81 -0.88
N TYR A 76 14.69 21.03 -1.17
CA TYR A 76 15.26 21.39 -2.45
C TYR A 76 16.50 20.53 -2.76
N VAL A 77 17.38 20.34 -1.78
CA VAL A 77 18.56 19.48 -1.89
C VAL A 77 18.17 18.03 -2.17
N LEU A 78 17.17 17.49 -1.48
CA LEU A 78 16.66 16.13 -1.76
C LEU A 78 16.18 16.02 -3.22
N CYS A 79 15.39 17.00 -3.69
CA CYS A 79 14.90 17.03 -5.07
C CYS A 79 16.06 17.14 -6.07
N TRP A 80 17.06 17.99 -5.79
CA TRP A 80 18.24 18.13 -6.64
C TRP A 80 19.04 16.83 -6.75
N ILE A 81 19.33 16.16 -5.63
CA ILE A 81 20.04 14.87 -5.64
C ILE A 81 19.29 13.88 -6.53
N LEU A 82 17.99 13.72 -6.32
CA LEU A 82 17.16 12.80 -7.12
C LEU A 82 17.11 13.17 -8.59
N SER A 83 17.10 14.46 -8.93
CA SER A 83 17.20 14.93 -10.32
C SER A 83 18.55 14.60 -10.98
N GLN A 84 19.64 14.45 -10.21
CA GLN A 84 20.90 13.93 -10.74
C GLN A 84 20.86 12.41 -10.95
N LEU A 85 20.09 11.69 -10.13
CA LEU A 85 19.99 10.22 -10.20
C LEU A 85 19.14 9.73 -11.37
N HIS A 86 18.02 10.40 -11.62
CA HIS A 86 17.01 9.96 -12.58
C HIS A 86 17.55 9.74 -14.00
N PRO A 87 18.26 10.70 -14.64
CA PRO A 87 18.78 10.51 -15.99
C PRO A 87 19.80 9.36 -16.11
N ARG A 88 20.44 8.98 -14.99
CA ARG A 88 21.45 7.92 -14.93
C ARG A 88 20.85 6.55 -14.61
N GLY A 89 19.53 6.47 -14.36
CA GLY A 89 18.87 5.22 -13.96
C GLY A 89 19.41 4.64 -12.64
N VAL A 90 20.02 5.48 -11.80
CA VAL A 90 20.56 5.07 -10.49
C VAL A 90 19.38 4.69 -9.60
N ARG A 91 19.41 3.51 -8.97
CA ARG A 91 18.28 2.98 -8.18
C ARG A 91 18.57 2.89 -6.68
N ARG A 92 19.83 2.99 -6.26
CA ARG A 92 20.30 2.92 -4.86
C ARG A 92 21.40 3.94 -4.61
N LEU A 93 21.58 4.34 -3.35
CA LEU A 93 22.70 5.21 -2.94
C LEU A 93 24.06 4.62 -3.36
N ALA A 94 24.23 3.31 -3.19
CA ALA A 94 25.45 2.61 -3.58
C ALA A 94 25.75 2.65 -5.08
N ASP A 95 24.73 2.82 -5.93
CA ASP A 95 24.90 2.86 -7.39
C ASP A 95 25.42 4.23 -7.88
N ILE A 96 25.43 5.27 -7.02
CA ILE A 96 26.06 6.57 -7.28
C ILE A 96 27.59 6.43 -7.25
N GLY A 97 28.10 5.61 -6.32
CA GLY A 97 29.50 5.62 -5.90
C GLY A 97 29.70 6.58 -4.72
N TRP A 98 30.39 6.11 -3.68
CA TRP A 98 30.52 6.84 -2.42
C TRP A 98 31.37 8.11 -2.54
N ASP A 99 32.44 8.06 -3.32
CA ASP A 99 33.30 9.23 -3.55
C ASP A 99 32.56 10.34 -4.31
N GLU A 100 31.71 9.95 -5.26
CA GLU A 100 30.88 10.90 -6.02
C GLU A 100 29.83 11.55 -5.12
N LEU A 101 29.12 10.76 -4.31
CA LEU A 101 28.15 11.29 -3.34
C LEU A 101 28.81 12.21 -2.31
N HIS A 102 30.01 11.86 -1.83
CA HIS A 102 30.79 12.72 -0.92
C HIS A 102 31.15 14.04 -1.57
N GLY A 103 31.58 14.03 -2.85
CA GLY A 103 31.86 15.24 -3.62
C GLY A 103 30.64 16.16 -3.75
N TRP A 104 29.44 15.59 -3.91
CA TRP A 104 28.20 16.36 -3.91
C TRP A 104 27.93 17.02 -2.55
N PHE A 105 28.11 16.28 -1.45
CA PHE A 105 27.92 16.81 -0.11
C PHE A 105 28.93 17.92 0.23
N ARG A 106 30.21 17.76 -0.14
CA ARG A 106 31.21 18.84 -0.01
C ARG A 106 30.83 20.09 -0.82
N SER A 107 30.21 19.91 -1.99
CA SER A 107 29.76 21.05 -2.81
C SER A 107 28.60 21.80 -2.15
N LEU A 108 27.67 21.08 -1.52
CA LEU A 108 26.58 21.67 -0.74
C LEU A 108 27.10 22.35 0.53
N ASP A 109 28.10 21.77 1.18
CA ASP A 109 28.74 22.32 2.37
C ASP A 109 29.49 23.65 2.10
N ARG A 110 29.93 23.88 0.85
CA ARG A 110 30.45 25.21 0.42
C ARG A 110 29.35 26.26 0.28
N ILE A 111 28.09 25.86 0.20
CA ILE A 111 26.93 26.76 0.07
C ILE A 111 26.43 27.21 1.46
N GLY A 112 26.68 26.43 2.51
CA GLY A 112 26.36 26.73 3.90
C GLY A 112 26.59 25.52 4.79
N THR A 113 26.19 25.59 6.05
CA THR A 113 26.36 24.45 6.99
C THR A 113 25.49 23.27 6.53
N PHE A 114 26.09 22.11 6.31
CA PHE A 114 25.39 20.93 5.80
C PHE A 114 25.64 19.66 6.62
N ASN A 115 24.95 19.48 7.76
CA ASN A 115 24.93 18.20 8.46
C ASN A 115 23.75 17.37 8.00
N VAL A 116 23.99 16.19 7.43
CA VAL A 116 22.91 15.41 6.79
C VAL A 116 22.94 13.94 7.17
N LEU A 117 21.74 13.40 7.41
CA LEU A 117 21.46 11.96 7.39
C LEU A 117 20.57 11.66 6.19
N MET A 118 20.99 10.74 5.34
CA MET A 118 20.27 10.35 4.13
C MET A 118 20.14 8.83 4.02
N SER A 119 19.00 8.31 3.57
CA SER A 119 18.82 6.87 3.36
C SER A 119 17.90 6.57 2.18
N ASP A 120 18.11 5.44 1.51
CA ASP A 120 17.23 4.86 0.49
C ASP A 120 16.45 3.64 1.03
N GLY A 121 16.38 3.50 2.35
CA GLY A 121 15.79 2.36 3.07
C GLY A 121 16.72 1.15 3.18
N HIS A 122 17.88 1.16 2.52
CA HIS A 122 18.87 0.09 2.57
C HIS A 122 20.21 0.55 3.17
N ASP A 123 20.73 1.68 2.70
CA ASP A 123 21.95 2.31 3.18
C ASP A 123 21.61 3.59 3.95
N LEU A 124 22.36 3.86 5.03
CA LEU A 124 22.30 5.11 5.78
C LEU A 124 23.63 5.84 5.60
N VAL A 125 23.55 7.07 5.12
CA VAL A 125 24.69 7.96 4.91
C VAL A 125 24.60 9.10 5.92
N ALA A 126 25.70 9.36 6.62
CA ALA A 126 25.85 10.46 7.55
C ALA A 126 27.02 11.33 7.10
N TYR A 127 26.81 12.64 7.01
CA TYR A 127 27.86 13.61 6.68
C TYR A 127 27.84 14.75 7.68
N ARG A 128 29.03 15.14 8.13
CA ARG A 128 29.25 16.28 9.02
C ARG A 128 29.80 17.47 8.24
N ASP A 129 29.28 18.65 8.51
CA ASP A 129 29.76 19.90 7.95
C ASP A 129 31.26 20.11 8.22
N GLY A 130 31.97 20.69 7.26
CA GLY A 130 33.42 20.92 7.32
C GLY A 130 33.81 22.07 8.25
N ASP A 131 32.91 23.04 8.46
CA ASP A 131 33.12 24.16 9.39
C ASP A 131 33.07 23.71 10.86
N GLY A 132 32.53 22.51 11.12
CA GLY A 132 32.39 21.91 12.45
C GLY A 132 31.38 22.64 13.34
N LYS A 133 30.40 23.36 12.77
CA LYS A 133 29.46 24.19 13.52
C LYS A 133 28.47 23.36 14.33
N ASP A 134 28.01 22.24 13.79
CA ASP A 134 27.25 21.27 14.57
C ASP A 134 28.07 19.98 14.77
N GLU A 135 27.91 19.38 15.94
CA GLU A 135 28.53 18.11 16.24
C GLU A 135 27.71 16.97 15.64
N LEU A 136 28.38 15.92 15.18
CA LEU A 136 27.75 14.68 14.78
C LEU A 136 28.56 13.52 15.36
N HIS A 137 27.87 12.64 16.07
CA HIS A 137 28.45 11.49 16.75
C HIS A 137 27.77 10.22 16.30
N TYR A 138 28.48 9.11 16.43
CA TYR A 138 27.91 7.78 16.25
C TYR A 138 28.22 6.85 17.41
N LEU A 139 27.26 5.98 17.72
CA LEU A 139 27.37 4.91 18.70
C LEU A 139 27.14 3.59 17.98
N ARG A 140 28.11 2.68 18.06
CA ARG A 140 27.95 1.33 17.55
C ARG A 140 27.97 0.32 18.69
N ARG A 141 26.99 -0.58 18.70
CA ARG A 141 26.87 -1.67 19.67
C ARG A 141 26.81 -3.00 18.93
N LYS A 142 27.67 -3.94 19.33
CA LYS A 142 27.69 -5.30 18.79
C LYS A 142 27.13 -6.26 19.85
N PRO A 143 26.36 -7.28 19.44
CA PRO A 143 25.91 -8.33 20.35
C PRO A 143 27.06 -8.99 21.11
N PRO A 144 26.86 -9.39 22.38
CA PRO A 144 25.72 -9.05 23.25
C PRO A 144 25.82 -7.60 23.77
N HIS A 145 24.68 -6.90 23.84
CA HIS A 145 24.65 -5.51 24.32
C HIS A 145 24.33 -5.46 25.82
N GLU A 146 25.15 -4.77 26.62
CA GLU A 146 24.90 -4.56 28.06
C GLU A 146 24.02 -3.33 28.35
N GLU A 147 24.13 -2.28 27.52
CA GLU A 147 23.36 -1.04 27.63
C GLU A 147 22.50 -0.82 26.38
N THR A 148 21.18 -0.91 26.52
CA THR A 148 20.20 -0.67 25.45
C THR A 148 19.40 0.61 25.64
N PHE A 149 19.57 1.31 26.77
CA PHE A 149 18.83 2.51 27.09
C PHE A 149 19.68 3.75 26.85
N LEU A 150 19.25 4.62 25.93
CA LEU A 150 19.93 5.87 25.60
C LEU A 150 19.05 7.05 25.98
N GLU A 151 19.53 7.95 26.83
CA GLU A 151 18.75 9.11 27.29
C GLU A 151 19.53 10.41 27.14
N ASN A 152 18.91 11.43 26.54
CA ASN A 152 19.43 12.80 26.60
C ASN A 152 18.31 13.78 27.00
N ARG A 153 18.65 15.08 27.04
CA ARG A 153 17.69 16.15 27.42
C ARG A 153 16.47 16.26 26.48
N ILE A 154 16.50 15.62 25.32
CA ILE A 154 15.54 15.80 24.22
C ILE A 154 14.70 14.53 24.01
N ALA A 155 15.31 13.35 24.14
CA ALA A 155 14.68 12.07 23.87
C ALA A 155 15.26 10.95 24.73
N THR A 156 14.41 9.96 24.99
CA THR A 156 14.76 8.68 25.59
C THR A 156 14.50 7.61 24.53
N LEU A 157 15.47 6.74 24.31
CA LEU A 157 15.43 5.67 23.32
C LEU A 157 15.77 4.35 24.01
N ASP A 158 14.76 3.51 24.19
CA ASP A 158 14.94 2.14 24.64
C ASP A 158 15.08 1.22 23.42
N LEU A 159 16.25 0.60 23.32
CA LEU A 159 16.63 -0.30 22.25
C LEU A 159 16.59 -1.77 22.67
N SER A 160 16.02 -2.08 23.84
CA SER A 160 15.86 -3.45 24.30
C SER A 160 14.82 -4.20 23.46
N ASP A 161 15.22 -5.33 22.89
CA ASP A 161 14.28 -6.31 22.32
C ASP A 161 14.47 -7.65 23.04
N PRO A 162 13.51 -8.09 23.87
CA PRO A 162 13.60 -9.38 24.57
C PRO A 162 13.57 -10.59 23.62
N LYS A 163 13.34 -10.38 22.31
CA LYS A 163 13.34 -11.43 21.28
C LYS A 163 14.52 -11.34 20.31
N ASP A 164 15.34 -10.29 20.36
CA ASP A 164 16.45 -10.11 19.44
C ASP A 164 17.70 -9.54 20.11
N HIS A 165 18.58 -10.44 20.54
CA HIS A 165 19.88 -10.12 21.11
C HIS A 165 21.01 -10.12 20.08
N SER A 166 20.71 -10.29 18.78
CA SER A 166 21.69 -10.71 17.77
C SER A 166 22.05 -9.63 16.74
N ARG A 167 21.43 -8.44 16.79
CA ARG A 167 21.66 -7.38 15.81
C ARG A 167 22.68 -6.36 16.26
N THR A 168 23.54 -5.93 15.34
CA THR A 168 24.42 -4.77 15.56
C THR A 168 23.61 -3.49 15.42
N MET A 169 23.77 -2.57 16.36
CA MET A 169 23.10 -1.27 16.36
C MET A 169 24.08 -0.16 16.01
N LEU A 170 23.63 0.79 15.21
CA LEU A 170 24.37 2.01 14.90
C LEU A 170 23.43 3.21 15.02
N VAL A 171 23.76 4.14 15.90
CA VAL A 171 22.98 5.35 16.16
C VAL A 171 23.83 6.55 15.79
N PHE A 172 23.29 7.48 14.99
CA PHE A 172 23.87 8.79 14.76
C PHE A 172 23.08 9.84 15.55
N SER A 173 23.78 10.79 16.16
CA SER A 173 23.14 11.88 16.90
C SER A 173 24.00 13.13 16.91
N THR A 174 23.36 14.29 16.80
CA THR A 174 24.04 15.58 16.98
C THR A 174 24.39 15.84 18.44
N THR A 175 23.57 15.33 19.37
CA THR A 175 23.81 15.41 20.81
C THR A 175 23.91 14.00 21.40
N PRO A 176 25.11 13.54 21.80
CA PRO A 176 25.28 12.22 22.40
C PRO A 176 24.28 11.96 23.53
N ALA A 177 23.63 10.82 23.47
CA ALA A 177 22.77 10.34 24.56
C ALA A 177 23.59 9.56 25.59
N GLY A 178 23.04 9.39 26.79
CA GLY A 178 23.65 8.61 27.86
C GLY A 178 24.12 7.23 27.37
N GLY A 179 25.19 6.72 27.98
CA GLY A 179 25.90 5.51 27.55
C GLY A 179 27.34 5.81 27.09
N THR A 180 28.21 4.81 27.14
CA THR A 180 29.65 4.97 26.85
C THR A 180 30.00 4.66 25.39
N GLY A 181 31.10 5.19 24.84
CA GLY A 181 31.62 4.76 23.52
C GLY A 181 31.02 5.46 22.29
N TRP A 182 30.43 6.64 22.46
CA TRP A 182 30.19 7.56 21.34
C TRP A 182 31.50 7.99 20.71
N LYS A 183 31.53 8.07 19.38
CA LYS A 183 32.67 8.53 18.60
C LYS A 183 32.26 9.72 17.75
N PRO A 184 33.11 10.76 17.62
CA PRO A 184 32.82 11.86 16.71
C PRO A 184 32.89 11.37 15.25
N VAL A 185 32.07 11.97 14.41
CA VAL A 185 32.29 12.04 12.95
C VAL A 185 33.17 13.27 12.72
N GLU A 186 34.26 13.13 11.97
CA GLU A 186 35.20 14.24 11.75
C GLU A 186 34.57 15.31 10.83
N PRO A 187 34.94 16.60 10.94
CA PRO A 187 34.44 17.63 10.04
C PRO A 187 34.71 17.29 8.56
N GLY A 188 33.68 17.38 7.72
CA GLY A 188 33.73 16.99 6.30
C GLY A 188 33.76 15.47 6.05
N GLU A 189 33.68 14.64 7.09
CA GLU A 189 33.64 13.18 6.95
C GLU A 189 32.24 12.71 6.54
N MET A 190 32.19 11.80 5.57
CA MET A 190 31.01 11.01 5.24
C MET A 190 31.19 9.56 5.69
N VAL A 191 30.21 9.04 6.43
CA VAL A 191 30.15 7.66 6.93
C VAL A 191 28.94 6.96 6.31
N VAL A 192 29.15 5.78 5.75
CA VAL A 192 28.09 4.96 5.17
C VAL A 192 27.91 3.69 5.98
N ALA A 193 26.66 3.38 6.32
CA ALA A 193 26.31 2.22 7.10
C ALA A 193 25.19 1.40 6.46
N ARG A 194 25.26 0.08 6.68
CA ARG A 194 24.28 -0.90 6.23
C ARG A 194 24.07 -1.92 7.32
N ARG A 195 22.82 -2.07 7.79
CA ARG A 195 22.44 -3.04 8.84
C ARG A 195 23.33 -2.98 10.10
N GLY A 196 23.70 -1.77 10.53
CA GLY A 196 24.55 -1.55 11.71
C GLY A 196 26.06 -1.70 11.48
N GLU A 197 26.49 -2.12 10.30
CA GLU A 197 27.90 -2.13 9.89
C GLU A 197 28.27 -0.83 9.18
N ILE A 198 29.44 -0.26 9.50
CA ILE A 198 30.02 0.83 8.71
C ILE A 198 30.73 0.18 7.52
N ILE A 199 30.24 0.45 6.32
CA ILE A 199 30.74 -0.18 5.08
C ILE A 199 31.69 0.72 4.31
N TRP A 200 31.69 2.03 4.59
CA TRP A 200 32.57 2.99 3.93
C TRP A 200 32.72 4.27 4.77
N ARG A 201 33.89 4.92 4.66
CA ARG A 201 34.20 6.24 5.24
C ARG A 201 35.03 7.04 4.24
N SER A 202 34.81 8.34 4.15
CA SER A 202 35.64 9.22 3.32
C SER A 202 37.04 9.34 3.91
N THR A 203 38.09 9.29 3.08
CA THR A 203 39.46 9.56 3.54
C THR A 203 39.76 11.06 3.49
N ALA A 204 40.67 11.55 4.34
CA ALA A 204 41.00 12.97 4.47
C ALA A 204 41.65 13.60 3.21
N SER A 205 41.87 12.84 2.12
CA SER A 205 42.62 13.28 0.93
C SER A 205 41.88 13.19 -0.40
N ASP A 206 40.58 12.89 -0.42
CA ASP A 206 39.87 12.73 -1.70
C ASP A 206 39.36 14.09 -2.24
N ASP A 207 40.23 14.76 -3.00
CA ASP A 207 39.83 15.82 -3.93
C ASP A 207 39.17 15.17 -5.18
N ALA A 208 37.86 14.95 -5.09
CA ALA A 208 37.04 14.66 -6.26
C ALA A 208 36.70 15.96 -7.02
N PRO A 209 36.57 15.93 -8.36
CA PRO A 209 36.39 17.13 -9.18
C PRO A 209 34.99 17.72 -9.03
N GLU A 210 34.86 19.03 -9.22
CA GLU A 210 33.57 19.70 -9.37
C GLU A 210 32.72 19.07 -10.49
N PRO A 211 31.37 19.16 -10.41
CA PRO A 211 30.48 18.63 -11.43
C PRO A 211 30.61 19.43 -12.73
N GLY A 212 31.60 19.05 -13.53
CA GLY A 212 31.78 19.44 -14.92
C GLY A 212 31.77 18.19 -15.79
N GLU A 213 31.08 18.28 -16.93
CA GLU A 213 30.93 17.23 -17.95
C GLU A 213 32.20 16.39 -18.11
N ARG A 214 32.15 15.13 -17.67
CA ARG A 214 33.11 14.10 -18.09
C ARG A 214 32.44 13.23 -19.16
N PRO A 215 33.11 12.94 -20.29
CA PRO A 215 32.56 12.08 -21.32
C PRO A 215 32.38 10.66 -20.79
N GLY A 216 31.28 10.03 -21.23
CA GLY A 216 30.77 8.77 -20.71
C GLY A 216 31.83 7.68 -20.55
N ARG A 217 31.90 7.09 -19.35
CA ARG A 217 32.63 5.86 -19.12
C ARG A 217 31.86 4.73 -19.80
N ALA A 218 32.44 4.17 -20.85
CA ALA A 218 31.86 3.06 -21.59
C ALA A 218 31.59 1.86 -20.66
N LEU A 219 30.32 1.51 -20.50
CA LEU A 219 29.90 0.19 -20.07
C LEU A 219 30.34 -0.82 -21.15
N ARG A 220 30.85 -1.98 -20.72
CA ARG A 220 31.20 -3.09 -21.63
C ARG A 220 29.99 -3.44 -22.50
N PRO A 221 30.16 -3.68 -23.81
CA PRO A 221 29.03 -4.02 -24.67
C PRO A 221 28.46 -5.39 -24.27
N SER A 222 27.21 -5.39 -23.84
CA SER A 222 26.36 -6.58 -23.92
C SER A 222 26.06 -6.85 -25.40
N GLU A 223 26.18 -8.11 -25.83
CA GLU A 223 25.88 -8.53 -27.20
C GLU A 223 24.50 -8.05 -27.67
N PRO A 224 24.36 -7.64 -28.94
CA PRO A 224 23.07 -7.23 -29.47
C PRO A 224 22.15 -8.44 -29.66
N PRO A 225 20.82 -8.27 -29.46
CA PRO A 225 19.86 -9.26 -29.91
C PRO A 225 19.91 -9.37 -31.45
N PRO A 226 19.60 -10.54 -32.04
CA PRO A 226 19.74 -10.75 -33.47
C PRO A 226 18.87 -9.76 -34.27
N GLN A 227 19.49 -9.10 -35.24
CA GLN A 227 18.87 -8.15 -36.14
C GLN A 227 17.83 -8.86 -37.03
N LEU A 228 16.55 -8.53 -36.84
CA LEU A 228 15.55 -8.73 -37.88
C LEU A 228 15.86 -7.79 -39.05
N MET A 229 16.16 -8.37 -40.21
CA MET A 229 16.34 -7.66 -41.48
C MET A 229 15.14 -6.75 -41.77
N ARG A 230 15.40 -5.46 -41.99
CA ARG A 230 14.42 -4.51 -42.53
C ARG A 230 14.19 -4.82 -44.01
N ALA A 231 12.95 -5.18 -44.35
CA ALA A 231 12.46 -5.17 -45.73
C ALA A 231 12.21 -3.71 -46.21
N PRO A 232 12.23 -3.44 -47.54
CA PRO A 232 12.16 -2.08 -48.08
C PRO A 232 10.77 -1.46 -47.87
N MET A 233 10.74 -0.14 -47.68
CA MET A 233 9.51 0.66 -47.70
C MET A 233 8.84 0.55 -49.07
N ALA A 234 7.68 -0.09 -49.11
CA ALA A 234 6.72 -0.03 -50.20
C ALA A 234 5.36 0.42 -49.63
N ASP A 235 4.81 1.46 -50.26
CA ASP A 235 3.45 2.01 -50.18
C ASP A 235 2.70 2.01 -48.84
N LEU A 236 2.72 3.18 -48.21
CA LEU A 236 1.96 3.61 -47.03
C LEU A 236 0.45 3.84 -47.30
N THR A 237 -0.21 2.98 -48.09
CA THR A 237 -1.67 3.07 -48.29
C THR A 237 -2.45 1.77 -48.07
N SER A 238 -1.81 0.68 -47.66
CA SER A 238 -2.54 -0.52 -47.20
C SER A 238 -1.71 -1.36 -46.22
N MET A 239 -1.81 -1.10 -44.91
CA MET A 239 -1.58 -2.11 -43.87
C MET A 239 -2.08 -1.59 -42.51
N GLY A 240 -2.88 -2.42 -41.84
CA GLY A 240 -3.79 -2.05 -40.75
C GLY A 240 -3.12 -1.55 -39.46
N VAL A 241 -3.86 -0.66 -38.79
CA VAL A 241 -3.66 -0.25 -37.39
C VAL A 241 -3.60 -1.49 -36.50
N PRO A 242 -2.64 -1.62 -35.56
CA PRO A 242 -2.68 -2.68 -34.56
C PRO A 242 -3.95 -2.51 -33.73
N THR A 243 -4.83 -3.49 -33.81
CA THR A 243 -6.05 -3.59 -33.02
C THR A 243 -5.65 -3.84 -31.56
N TYR A 244 -5.45 -2.77 -30.80
CA TYR A 244 -5.48 -2.83 -29.34
C TYR A 244 -6.84 -3.37 -28.91
N LEU A 245 -6.86 -4.25 -27.90
CA LEU A 245 -8.03 -4.99 -27.45
C LEU A 245 -9.32 -4.15 -27.55
N HIS A 246 -10.13 -4.51 -28.55
CA HIS A 246 -11.56 -4.58 -28.35
C HIS A 246 -11.76 -5.44 -27.09
N LEU A 247 -12.01 -4.81 -25.94
CA LEU A 247 -13.09 -5.30 -25.08
C LEU A 247 -14.22 -5.65 -26.04
N PRO A 248 -14.82 -6.85 -26.00
CA PRO A 248 -15.84 -7.21 -26.97
C PRO A 248 -16.84 -6.06 -27.02
N THR A 249 -16.81 -5.30 -28.13
CA THR A 249 -17.89 -4.44 -28.53
C THR A 249 -18.95 -5.43 -28.94
N SER A 250 -19.64 -5.96 -27.94
CA SER A 250 -20.94 -6.52 -28.18
C SER A 250 -21.70 -5.43 -28.90
N ASP A 251 -22.17 -5.70 -30.12
CA ASP A 251 -23.16 -4.90 -30.82
C ASP A 251 -24.49 -4.81 -30.04
N ALA A 252 -24.56 -5.43 -28.84
CA ALA A 252 -25.63 -5.17 -27.90
C ALA A 252 -25.59 -3.69 -27.45
N PRO A 253 -26.76 -3.03 -27.35
CA PRO A 253 -26.85 -1.72 -26.73
C PRO A 253 -26.13 -1.75 -25.36
N PRO A 254 -25.52 -0.63 -24.93
CA PRO A 254 -24.88 -0.57 -23.61
C PRO A 254 -25.91 -1.08 -22.59
N PRO A 255 -25.52 -2.04 -21.74
CA PRO A 255 -26.49 -2.75 -20.94
C PRO A 255 -27.24 -1.70 -20.12
N THR A 256 -28.56 -1.71 -20.25
CA THR A 256 -29.43 -0.80 -19.50
C THR A 256 -29.29 -1.12 -18.01
N ALA A 257 -29.70 -0.18 -17.15
CA ALA A 257 -29.72 -0.46 -15.73
C ALA A 257 -30.51 -1.77 -15.47
N ARG A 258 -30.09 -2.55 -14.47
CA ARG A 258 -30.80 -3.76 -14.05
C ARG A 258 -31.38 -3.57 -12.67
N ILE A 259 -32.44 -4.29 -12.36
CA ILE A 259 -33.02 -4.32 -11.03
C ILE A 259 -32.77 -5.70 -10.44
N ALA A 260 -32.05 -5.75 -9.32
CA ALA A 260 -31.81 -6.95 -8.54
C ALA A 260 -32.79 -7.02 -7.37
N SER A 261 -33.49 -8.14 -7.25
CA SER A 261 -34.27 -8.51 -6.07
C SER A 261 -33.46 -9.53 -5.26
N VAL A 262 -33.06 -9.16 -4.06
CA VAL A 262 -32.20 -9.97 -3.18
C VAL A 262 -32.94 -10.36 -1.92
N VAL A 263 -32.93 -11.65 -1.59
CA VAL A 263 -33.38 -12.19 -0.30
C VAL A 263 -32.23 -12.95 0.34
N HIS A 264 -31.71 -12.42 1.45
CA HIS A 264 -30.73 -13.08 2.31
C HIS A 264 -31.46 -13.60 3.54
N GLU A 265 -31.39 -14.90 3.80
CA GLU A 265 -31.83 -15.51 5.06
C GLU A 265 -30.67 -16.23 5.75
N THR A 266 -30.44 -15.88 7.01
CA THR A 266 -29.50 -16.56 7.90
C THR A 266 -30.25 -17.09 9.12
N VAL A 267 -30.09 -18.38 9.41
CA VAL A 267 -30.70 -19.04 10.57
C VAL A 267 -29.61 -19.68 11.42
N TYR A 268 -29.50 -19.20 12.65
CA TYR A 268 -28.73 -19.83 13.71
C TYR A 268 -29.63 -20.69 14.58
N ALA A 269 -29.20 -21.90 14.90
CA ALA A 269 -29.84 -22.76 15.88
C ALA A 269 -28.81 -23.21 16.93
N TYR A 270 -29.20 -23.10 18.20
CA TYR A 270 -28.35 -23.38 19.36
C TYR A 270 -28.93 -24.57 20.15
N LYS A 271 -28.05 -25.45 20.65
CA LYS A 271 -28.48 -26.56 21.53
C LYS A 271 -28.94 -26.03 22.87
N GLN A 272 -28.18 -25.09 23.44
CA GLN A 272 -28.52 -24.38 24.68
C GLN A 272 -29.15 -23.03 24.40
N VAL A 273 -29.97 -22.57 25.34
CA VAL A 273 -30.63 -21.26 25.24
C VAL A 273 -29.58 -20.16 25.29
N VAL A 274 -29.69 -19.20 24.36
CA VAL A 274 -28.98 -17.93 24.43
C VAL A 274 -29.85 -16.98 25.24
N GLU A 275 -29.32 -16.46 26.35
CA GLU A 275 -30.07 -15.53 27.21
C GLU A 275 -29.84 -14.08 26.82
N GLN A 276 -28.63 -13.75 26.35
CA GLN A 276 -28.28 -12.38 25.99
C GLN A 276 -27.26 -12.37 24.85
N SER A 277 -27.53 -11.56 23.83
CA SER A 277 -26.64 -11.41 22.67
C SER A 277 -26.73 -10.00 22.07
N SER A 278 -25.67 -9.61 21.36
CA SER A 278 -25.64 -8.41 20.53
C SER A 278 -25.11 -8.77 19.15
N HIS A 279 -25.78 -8.27 18.11
CA HIS A 279 -25.46 -8.55 16.72
C HIS A 279 -25.29 -7.25 15.94
N ALA A 280 -24.47 -7.28 14.90
CA ALA A 280 -24.25 -6.21 13.94
C ALA A 280 -24.49 -6.77 12.54
N PHE A 281 -25.45 -6.18 11.83
CA PHE A 281 -25.87 -6.60 10.49
C PHE A 281 -25.54 -5.53 9.46
N ARG A 282 -24.71 -5.89 8.48
CA ARG A 282 -24.43 -5.11 7.27
C ARG A 282 -25.09 -5.82 6.10
N LEU A 283 -26.41 -5.75 6.04
CA LEU A 283 -27.23 -6.44 5.02
C LEU A 283 -27.95 -5.47 4.08
N ARG A 284 -27.93 -4.17 4.39
CA ARG A 284 -28.46 -3.12 3.52
C ARG A 284 -27.45 -2.84 2.39
N PRO A 285 -27.84 -2.98 1.12
CA PRO A 285 -26.95 -2.67 0.00
C PRO A 285 -26.48 -1.21 0.02
N ALA A 286 -25.29 -0.97 -0.54
CA ALA A 286 -24.74 0.38 -0.70
C ALA A 286 -25.60 1.25 -1.63
N ASN A 287 -25.53 2.57 -1.49
CA ASN A 287 -26.23 3.51 -2.36
C ASN A 287 -25.25 4.54 -2.92
N ASP A 288 -24.95 4.48 -4.21
CA ASP A 288 -23.98 5.32 -4.90
C ASP A 288 -24.27 5.50 -6.41
N MET A 289 -23.29 5.96 -7.17
CA MET A 289 -23.42 6.20 -8.62
C MET A 289 -23.72 4.94 -9.43
N THR A 290 -23.26 3.78 -8.98
CA THR A 290 -23.42 2.48 -9.66
C THR A 290 -24.58 1.66 -9.12
N GLN A 291 -25.10 2.00 -7.94
CA GLN A 291 -26.12 1.24 -7.26
C GLN A 291 -27.12 2.14 -6.53
N THR A 292 -28.43 1.98 -6.75
CA THR A 292 -29.46 2.68 -5.98
C THR A 292 -30.39 1.70 -5.30
N VAL A 293 -30.49 1.79 -3.97
CA VAL A 293 -31.47 1.01 -3.18
C VAL A 293 -32.86 1.59 -3.41
N LEU A 294 -33.76 0.78 -3.96
CA LEU A 294 -35.16 1.13 -4.17
C LEU A 294 -35.99 0.79 -2.93
N GLU A 295 -35.78 -0.42 -2.41
CA GLU A 295 -36.47 -0.93 -1.23
C GLU A 295 -35.51 -1.77 -0.40
N HIS A 296 -35.65 -1.71 0.92
CA HIS A 296 -34.89 -2.56 1.84
C HIS A 296 -35.66 -2.80 3.13
N SER A 297 -35.68 -4.04 3.61
CA SER A 297 -36.14 -4.41 4.94
C SER A 297 -35.23 -5.44 5.59
N LEU A 298 -35.14 -5.36 6.92
CA LEU A 298 -34.40 -6.31 7.76
C LEU A 298 -35.34 -6.80 8.86
N GLU A 299 -35.61 -8.11 8.86
CA GLU A 299 -36.38 -8.80 9.89
C GLU A 299 -35.42 -9.62 10.76
N VAL A 300 -35.56 -9.51 12.08
CA VAL A 300 -34.79 -10.29 13.05
C VAL A 300 -35.78 -10.93 14.03
N ASP A 301 -35.67 -12.24 14.20
CA ASP A 301 -36.49 -13.03 15.12
C ASP A 301 -35.57 -13.90 15.99
N PRO A 302 -35.62 -13.79 17.33
CA PRO A 302 -36.51 -12.93 18.11
C PRO A 302 -36.17 -11.44 17.95
N ASP A 303 -37.18 -10.60 18.16
CA ASP A 303 -37.04 -9.15 18.12
C ASP A 303 -36.13 -8.65 19.25
N GLY A 304 -35.49 -7.49 19.03
CA GLY A 304 -34.55 -6.90 19.95
C GLY A 304 -34.43 -5.39 19.79
N GLU A 305 -33.81 -4.74 20.77
CA GLU A 305 -33.52 -3.30 20.70
C GLU A 305 -32.55 -3.06 19.54
N SER A 306 -33.00 -2.34 18.51
CA SER A 306 -32.20 -2.07 17.31
C SER A 306 -31.88 -0.60 17.12
N TYR A 307 -30.71 -0.32 16.56
CA TYR A 307 -30.35 1.00 16.07
C TYR A 307 -29.47 0.86 14.83
N SER A 308 -29.62 1.80 13.88
CA SER A 308 -28.86 1.79 12.64
C SER A 308 -27.96 3.03 12.55
N PHE A 309 -26.78 2.86 11.96
CA PHE A 309 -25.81 3.91 11.74
C PHE A 309 -24.97 3.63 10.50
N GLU A 310 -24.21 4.64 10.06
CA GLU A 310 -23.20 4.48 9.02
C GLU A 310 -21.84 4.31 9.68
N ASP A 311 -21.11 3.24 9.33
CA ASP A 311 -19.76 3.01 9.86
C ASP A 311 -18.71 3.86 9.12
N VAL A 312 -17.46 3.81 9.59
CA VAL A 312 -16.35 4.62 9.03
C VAL A 312 -16.07 4.35 7.55
N PHE A 313 -16.55 3.25 7.00
CA PHE A 313 -16.39 2.86 5.59
C PHE A 313 -17.57 3.27 4.72
N GLY A 314 -18.60 3.90 5.31
CA GLY A 314 -19.84 4.24 4.63
C GLY A 314 -20.83 3.06 4.56
N ASN A 315 -20.63 1.99 5.32
CA ASN A 315 -21.58 0.87 5.32
C ASN A 315 -22.75 1.18 6.24
N HIS A 316 -23.95 0.79 5.83
CA HIS A 316 -25.11 0.80 6.71
C HIS A 316 -25.08 -0.43 7.63
N ALA A 317 -24.87 -0.18 8.91
CA ALA A 317 -24.88 -1.20 9.96
C ALA A 317 -26.12 -1.05 10.84
N THR A 318 -26.78 -2.17 11.13
CA THR A 318 -27.87 -2.27 12.11
C THR A 318 -27.43 -3.14 13.26
N ASN A 319 -27.31 -2.54 14.45
CA ASN A 319 -27.02 -3.28 15.66
C ASN A 319 -28.32 -3.70 16.34
N VAL A 320 -28.40 -4.96 16.77
CA VAL A 320 -29.58 -5.53 17.43
C VAL A 320 -29.15 -6.21 18.73
N ARG A 321 -29.77 -5.81 19.83
CA ARG A 321 -29.54 -6.38 21.16
C ARG A 321 -30.75 -7.19 21.60
N ILE A 322 -30.53 -8.49 21.81
CA ILE A 322 -31.57 -9.43 22.20
C ILE A 322 -31.33 -9.84 23.65
N ARG A 323 -32.29 -9.56 24.51
CA ARG A 323 -32.31 -9.92 25.94
C ARG A 323 -33.34 -11.00 26.28
N SER A 324 -34.20 -11.35 25.33
CA SER A 324 -35.15 -12.46 25.45
C SER A 324 -34.41 -13.78 25.23
N PRO A 325 -34.68 -14.82 26.01
CA PRO A 325 -34.07 -16.13 25.79
C PRO A 325 -34.55 -16.79 24.49
N TYR A 326 -33.63 -17.33 23.68
CA TYR A 326 -33.97 -18.02 22.44
C TYR A 326 -33.06 -19.21 22.13
N LYS A 327 -33.55 -20.13 21.30
CA LYS A 327 -32.75 -21.23 20.72
C LYS A 327 -32.53 -21.09 19.22
N ARG A 328 -33.23 -20.16 18.58
CA ARG A 328 -33.17 -19.90 17.14
C ARG A 328 -33.11 -18.39 16.92
N LEU A 329 -32.19 -17.96 16.06
CA LEU A 329 -32.10 -16.59 15.58
C LEU A 329 -32.24 -16.63 14.05
N ARG A 330 -33.28 -16.01 13.52
CA ARG A 330 -33.57 -15.90 12.09
C ARG A 330 -33.44 -14.44 11.66
N ILE A 331 -32.62 -14.21 10.65
CA ILE A 331 -32.33 -12.89 10.10
C ILE A 331 -32.69 -12.92 8.62
N VAL A 332 -33.59 -12.03 8.18
CA VAL A 332 -33.97 -11.92 6.77
C VAL A 332 -33.82 -10.50 6.28
N GLY A 333 -32.88 -10.31 5.35
CA GLY A 333 -32.73 -9.08 4.59
C GLY A 333 -33.40 -9.21 3.23
N ARG A 334 -34.30 -8.28 2.88
CA ARG A 334 -34.88 -8.17 1.54
C ARG A 334 -34.50 -6.83 0.94
N SER A 335 -34.03 -6.84 -0.30
CA SER A 335 -33.61 -5.61 -0.98
C SER A 335 -34.00 -5.62 -2.44
N LYS A 336 -34.47 -4.48 -2.95
CA LYS A 336 -34.64 -4.22 -4.38
C LYS A 336 -33.68 -3.10 -4.78
N VAL A 337 -32.80 -3.37 -5.73
CA VAL A 337 -31.63 -2.53 -6.02
C VAL A 337 -31.51 -2.29 -7.51
N ARG A 338 -31.41 -1.03 -7.94
CA ARG A 338 -31.08 -0.67 -9.32
C ARG A 338 -29.56 -0.61 -9.49
N LEU A 339 -29.01 -1.45 -10.37
CA LEU A 339 -27.61 -1.47 -10.76
C LEU A 339 -27.43 -0.71 -12.07
N ARG A 340 -26.41 0.15 -12.14
CA ARG A 340 -26.01 0.88 -13.35
C ARG A 340 -24.66 0.38 -13.84
N PRO A 341 -24.43 0.35 -15.15
CA PRO A 341 -23.16 -0.08 -15.70
C PRO A 341 -22.01 0.74 -15.14
N VAL A 342 -20.93 0.08 -14.77
CA VAL A 342 -19.66 0.75 -14.46
C VAL A 342 -19.06 1.25 -15.78
N PRO A 343 -18.74 2.55 -15.91
CA PRO A 343 -18.08 3.05 -17.11
C PRO A 343 -16.74 2.35 -17.34
N PRO A 344 -16.40 2.00 -18.58
CA PRO A 344 -15.10 1.41 -18.89
C PRO A 344 -13.97 2.32 -18.41
N VAL A 345 -12.87 1.72 -17.99
CA VAL A 345 -11.68 2.48 -17.58
C VAL A 345 -11.10 3.13 -18.83
N ALA A 346 -11.30 4.43 -18.99
CA ALA A 346 -10.70 5.18 -20.08
C ALA A 346 -9.17 5.12 -19.95
N VAL A 347 -8.49 4.67 -21.02
CA VAL A 347 -7.03 4.68 -21.10
C VAL A 347 -6.57 6.14 -21.13
N ARG A 348 -5.74 6.54 -20.17
CA ARG A 348 -5.06 7.83 -20.17
C ARG A 348 -3.55 7.61 -20.23
N THR A 349 -2.81 8.59 -20.75
CA THR A 349 -1.35 8.53 -20.86
C THR A 349 -0.60 8.81 -19.54
N ARG A 350 -1.29 9.17 -18.45
CA ARG A 350 -0.67 9.48 -17.14
C ARG A 350 -1.33 8.69 -16.02
N GLY A 351 -0.50 8.13 -15.14
CA GLY A 351 -0.94 7.36 -13.97
C GLY A 351 -1.27 5.90 -14.26
N THR A 352 -1.10 5.42 -15.49
CA THR A 352 -1.34 4.03 -15.89
C THR A 352 -0.15 3.12 -15.69
N THR A 353 0.94 3.59 -15.09
CA THR A 353 2.14 2.77 -14.86
C THR A 353 2.38 2.52 -13.38
N ILE A 354 2.94 1.36 -13.07
CA ILE A 354 3.41 1.00 -11.73
C ILE A 354 4.90 1.40 -11.62
N PRO A 355 5.36 1.99 -10.51
CA PRO A 355 4.62 2.30 -9.30
C PRO A 355 3.71 3.53 -9.44
N LEU A 356 2.54 3.47 -8.81
CA LEU A 356 1.66 4.62 -8.69
C LEU A 356 2.26 5.67 -7.75
N VAL A 357 2.39 6.90 -8.23
CA VAL A 357 2.80 8.04 -7.42
C VAL A 357 1.55 8.79 -6.95
N TRP A 358 1.38 8.85 -5.63
CA TRP A 358 0.26 9.55 -4.98
C TRP A 358 0.75 10.89 -4.43
N MET A 359 -0.07 11.94 -4.58
CA MET A 359 0.17 13.18 -3.84
C MET A 359 0.14 12.89 -2.33
N PRO A 360 0.93 13.60 -1.49
CA PRO A 360 1.01 13.30 -0.06
C PRO A 360 -0.35 13.23 0.65
N TRP A 361 -1.26 14.16 0.35
CA TRP A 361 -2.62 14.17 0.90
C TRP A 361 -3.46 12.97 0.42
N GLN A 362 -3.31 12.56 -0.85
CA GLN A 362 -4.02 11.37 -1.38
C GLN A 362 -3.50 10.11 -0.70
N ARG A 363 -2.17 9.99 -0.54
CA ARG A 363 -1.56 8.87 0.18
C ARG A 363 -2.04 8.83 1.63
N GLN A 364 -2.16 9.98 2.31
CA GLN A 364 -2.71 10.05 3.66
C GLN A 364 -4.17 9.58 3.72
N MET A 365 -5.01 10.02 2.77
CA MET A 365 -6.41 9.57 2.70
C MET A 365 -6.55 8.08 2.37
N MET A 366 -5.66 7.56 1.51
CA MET A 366 -5.69 6.17 1.04
C MET A 366 -4.88 5.21 1.92
N LEU A 367 -4.16 5.71 2.93
CA LEU A 367 -3.26 4.91 3.77
C LEU A 367 -3.91 3.62 4.31
N PRO A 368 -5.16 3.64 4.83
CA PRO A 368 -5.80 2.42 5.33
C PRO A 368 -6.00 1.33 4.27
N TYR A 369 -6.02 1.71 2.99
CA TYR A 369 -6.19 0.83 1.83
C TYR A 369 -4.87 0.52 1.12
N LEU A 370 -3.75 1.11 1.56
CA LEU A 370 -2.40 0.88 1.05
C LEU A 370 -1.59 -0.05 1.95
N LEU A 371 -1.95 -0.18 3.23
CA LEU A 371 -1.20 -1.02 4.17
C LEU A 371 -1.41 -2.51 3.87
N PRO A 372 -0.32 -3.28 3.67
CA PRO A 372 -0.41 -4.72 3.42
C PRO A 372 -0.95 -5.47 4.65
N ALA A 373 -1.24 -6.76 4.47
CA ALA A 373 -1.60 -7.62 5.60
C ALA A 373 -0.45 -7.71 6.61
N GLU A 374 -0.78 -7.89 7.90
CA GLU A 374 0.19 -8.12 8.95
C GLU A 374 0.80 -9.52 8.80
N LEU A 375 1.91 -9.62 8.06
CA LEU A 375 2.62 -10.87 7.79
C LEU A 375 4.12 -10.72 8.12
N PRO A 376 4.84 -11.83 8.40
CA PRO A 376 6.29 -11.83 8.48
C PRO A 376 6.94 -11.20 7.24
N GLU A 377 7.99 -10.40 7.46
CA GLU A 377 8.71 -9.69 6.39
C GLU A 377 9.19 -10.61 5.26
N THR A 378 9.58 -11.84 5.57
CA THR A 378 9.98 -12.84 4.57
C THR A 378 8.84 -13.22 3.64
N GLN A 379 7.62 -13.36 4.18
CA GLN A 379 6.42 -13.67 3.40
C GLN A 379 5.98 -12.47 2.56
N LEU A 380 6.06 -11.26 3.13
CA LEU A 380 5.78 -10.04 2.39
C LEU A 380 6.71 -9.87 1.20
N ARG A 381 8.02 -10.15 1.37
CA ARG A 381 8.99 -10.08 0.27
C ARG A 381 8.64 -11.03 -0.86
N GLU A 382 8.33 -12.29 -0.56
CA GLU A 382 7.96 -13.27 -1.58
C GLU A 382 6.67 -12.89 -2.32
N LEU A 383 5.65 -12.40 -1.60
CA LEU A 383 4.44 -11.88 -2.22
C LEU A 383 4.72 -10.63 -3.07
N SER A 384 5.69 -9.81 -2.69
CA SER A 384 6.10 -8.62 -3.44
C SER A 384 6.81 -9.01 -4.73
N ASP A 385 7.72 -9.99 -4.67
CA ASP A 385 8.39 -10.55 -5.86
C ASP A 385 7.36 -11.20 -6.80
N TYR A 386 6.41 -11.97 -6.25
CA TYR A 386 5.31 -12.53 -7.02
C TYR A 386 4.47 -11.44 -7.70
N ALA A 387 4.09 -10.38 -6.97
CA ALA A 387 3.35 -9.25 -7.51
C ALA A 387 4.13 -8.50 -8.61
N MET A 388 5.43 -8.26 -8.41
CA MET A 388 6.30 -7.61 -9.40
C MET A 388 6.44 -8.42 -10.68
N GLY A 389 6.37 -9.76 -10.61
CA GLY A 389 6.32 -10.61 -11.80
C GLY A 389 5.09 -10.38 -12.69
N PHE A 390 3.99 -9.81 -12.18
CA PHE A 390 2.85 -9.35 -13.01
C PHE A 390 3.18 -8.02 -13.68
N VAL A 391 3.80 -7.11 -12.92
CA VAL A 391 4.18 -5.79 -13.41
C VAL A 391 5.14 -5.90 -14.59
N GLU A 392 6.20 -6.71 -14.45
CA GLU A 392 7.25 -6.83 -15.46
C GLU A 392 6.74 -7.43 -16.77
N ARG A 393 5.87 -8.44 -16.70
CA ARG A 393 5.33 -9.11 -17.91
C ARG A 393 4.24 -8.32 -18.63
N GLN A 394 3.64 -7.34 -17.95
CA GLN A 394 2.66 -6.40 -18.52
C GLN A 394 3.27 -5.02 -18.84
N ASP A 395 4.61 -4.95 -18.96
CA ASP A 395 5.35 -3.73 -19.26
C ASP A 395 4.97 -2.55 -18.35
N TYR A 396 4.81 -2.84 -17.07
CA TYR A 396 4.42 -1.90 -16.02
C TYR A 396 3.04 -1.26 -16.19
N ASP A 397 2.20 -1.70 -17.13
CA ASP A 397 0.84 -1.18 -17.28
C ASP A 397 -0.04 -1.64 -16.10
N LEU A 398 -0.61 -0.67 -15.40
CA LEU A 398 -1.41 -0.87 -14.20
C LEU A 398 -2.68 -1.66 -14.47
N VAL A 399 -3.42 -1.33 -15.53
CA VAL A 399 -4.74 -1.92 -15.79
C VAL A 399 -4.55 -3.37 -16.25
N GLU A 400 -3.60 -3.60 -17.15
CA GLU A 400 -3.23 -4.94 -17.59
C GLU A 400 -2.65 -5.78 -16.45
N THR A 401 -1.79 -5.20 -15.59
CA THR A 401 -1.28 -5.88 -14.39
C THR A 401 -2.41 -6.33 -13.47
N LEU A 402 -3.38 -5.46 -13.17
CA LEU A 402 -4.52 -5.79 -12.30
C LEU A 402 -5.44 -6.83 -12.94
N HIS A 403 -5.67 -6.75 -14.25
CA HIS A 403 -6.44 -7.74 -14.99
C HIS A 403 -5.74 -9.11 -15.01
N ASP A 404 -4.42 -9.12 -15.15
CA ASP A 404 -3.61 -10.34 -15.13
C ASP A 404 -3.59 -10.98 -13.73
N ILE A 405 -3.48 -10.20 -12.65
CA ILE A 405 -3.66 -10.71 -11.29
C ILE A 405 -5.04 -11.38 -11.16
N ASN A 406 -6.10 -10.73 -11.66
CA ASN A 406 -7.47 -11.23 -11.58
C ASN A 406 -7.64 -12.60 -12.27
N THR A 407 -7.20 -12.66 -13.53
CA THR A 407 -7.36 -13.84 -14.38
C THR A 407 -6.42 -14.97 -13.96
N THR A 408 -5.21 -14.66 -13.51
CA THR A 408 -4.27 -15.64 -12.95
C THR A 408 -4.83 -16.28 -11.68
N ILE A 409 -5.45 -15.51 -10.76
CA ILE A 409 -6.07 -16.11 -9.58
C ILE A 409 -7.19 -17.06 -9.98
N ARG A 410 -8.08 -16.65 -10.90
CA ARG A 410 -9.16 -17.51 -11.43
C ARG A 410 -8.65 -18.81 -12.06
N ARG A 411 -7.55 -18.73 -12.80
CA ARG A 411 -6.96 -19.84 -13.57
C ARG A 411 -6.20 -20.81 -12.67
N ASP A 412 -5.35 -20.30 -11.79
CA ASP A 412 -4.31 -21.09 -11.11
C ASP A 412 -4.71 -21.50 -9.68
N TYR A 413 -5.78 -20.91 -9.11
CA TYR A 413 -6.20 -21.20 -7.74
C TYR A 413 -7.52 -21.96 -7.73
N ALA A 414 -7.51 -23.13 -7.10
CA ALA A 414 -8.66 -24.01 -7.04
C ALA A 414 -9.68 -23.52 -5.99
N TYR A 415 -10.94 -23.35 -6.40
CA TYR A 415 -12.02 -23.07 -5.48
C TYR A 415 -12.39 -24.34 -4.70
N VAL A 416 -12.14 -24.36 -3.38
CA VAL A 416 -12.42 -25.52 -2.53
C VAL A 416 -13.15 -25.08 -1.28
N ALA A 417 -14.46 -25.35 -1.22
CA ALA A 417 -15.29 -25.04 -0.06
C ALA A 417 -14.76 -25.74 1.21
N LYS A 418 -14.84 -25.06 2.36
CA LYS A 418 -14.40 -25.54 3.69
C LYS A 418 -12.89 -25.88 3.78
N SER A 419 -12.07 -25.42 2.85
CA SER A 419 -10.61 -25.64 2.88
C SER A 419 -9.84 -24.64 3.76
N THR A 420 -10.49 -23.56 4.17
CA THR A 420 -9.86 -22.41 4.84
C THR A 420 -10.64 -21.98 6.08
N THR A 421 -9.98 -21.17 6.90
CA THR A 421 -10.50 -20.62 8.17
C THR A 421 -10.35 -19.10 8.17
N LEU A 422 -10.89 -18.43 9.20
CA LEU A 422 -10.72 -16.99 9.41
C LEU A 422 -9.25 -16.58 9.66
N GLU A 423 -8.37 -17.53 9.93
CA GLU A 423 -6.94 -17.31 10.15
C GLU A 423 -6.11 -17.50 8.87
N THR A 424 -6.73 -17.99 7.78
CA THR A 424 -6.03 -18.21 6.51
C THR A 424 -5.51 -16.89 5.96
N THR A 425 -4.20 -16.81 5.76
CA THR A 425 -3.52 -15.60 5.30
C THR A 425 -3.41 -15.55 3.77
N PRO A 426 -3.20 -14.36 3.17
CA PRO A 426 -2.85 -14.27 1.75
C PRO A 426 -1.65 -15.14 1.35
N PHE A 427 -0.66 -15.30 2.24
CA PHE A 427 0.51 -16.13 1.99
C PHE A 427 0.17 -17.63 1.94
N ASP A 428 -0.74 -18.09 2.81
CA ASP A 428 -1.21 -19.47 2.79
C ASP A 428 -1.94 -19.80 1.48
N VAL A 429 -2.76 -18.86 0.99
CA VAL A 429 -3.49 -19.02 -0.28
C VAL A 429 -2.51 -19.05 -1.44
N TYR A 430 -1.55 -18.13 -1.46
CA TYR A 430 -0.45 -18.09 -2.43
C TYR A 430 0.36 -19.40 -2.45
N THR A 431 0.62 -20.00 -1.29
CA THR A 431 1.40 -21.24 -1.20
C THR A 431 0.58 -22.46 -1.62
N HIS A 432 -0.65 -22.60 -1.13
CA HIS A 432 -1.46 -23.79 -1.34
C HIS A 432 -2.29 -23.78 -2.63
N ARG A 433 -2.42 -22.61 -3.29
CA ARG A 433 -3.18 -22.42 -4.53
C ARG A 433 -4.64 -22.91 -4.44
N ARG A 434 -5.25 -22.78 -3.27
CA ARG A 434 -6.65 -23.15 -3.00
C ARG A 434 -7.28 -22.21 -1.99
N GLY A 435 -8.60 -22.02 -2.10
CA GLY A 435 -9.36 -21.19 -1.17
C GLY A 435 -10.81 -21.00 -1.60
N VAL A 436 -11.48 -20.03 -0.98
CA VAL A 436 -12.81 -19.55 -1.37
C VAL A 436 -12.76 -18.08 -1.84
N CYS A 437 -13.90 -17.49 -2.20
CA CYS A 437 -13.97 -16.12 -2.72
C CYS A 437 -13.34 -15.08 -1.79
N GLN A 438 -13.53 -15.23 -0.47
CA GLN A 438 -12.88 -14.39 0.55
C GLN A 438 -11.35 -14.44 0.45
N ASP A 439 -10.78 -15.63 0.27
CA ASP A 439 -9.35 -15.86 0.24
C ASP A 439 -8.72 -15.26 -1.01
N PHE A 440 -9.39 -15.42 -2.16
CA PHE A 440 -8.95 -14.86 -3.43
C PHE A 440 -9.02 -13.32 -3.44
N ALA A 441 -10.09 -12.74 -2.86
CA ALA A 441 -10.18 -11.29 -2.68
C ALA A 441 -9.05 -10.77 -1.77
N ASN A 442 -8.79 -11.44 -0.65
CA ASN A 442 -7.71 -11.05 0.27
C ASN A 442 -6.31 -11.17 -0.36
N LEU A 443 -6.06 -12.22 -1.14
CA LEU A 443 -4.81 -12.36 -1.89
C LEU A 443 -4.65 -11.23 -2.90
N PHE A 444 -5.68 -10.96 -3.71
CA PHE A 444 -5.63 -9.85 -4.67
C PHE A 444 -5.34 -8.52 -3.96
N ILE A 445 -6.07 -8.22 -2.89
CA ILE A 445 -5.87 -6.98 -2.10
C ILE A 445 -4.42 -6.89 -1.62
N CYS A 446 -3.86 -7.99 -1.10
CA CYS A 446 -2.48 -8.01 -0.65
C CYS A 446 -1.50 -7.67 -1.79
N LEU A 447 -1.64 -8.30 -2.95
CA LEU A 447 -0.78 -8.06 -4.10
C LEU A 447 -0.90 -6.61 -4.61
N ALA A 448 -2.14 -6.12 -4.77
CA ALA A 448 -2.38 -4.74 -5.20
C ALA A 448 -1.75 -3.71 -4.24
N ARG A 449 -1.87 -3.92 -2.92
CA ARG A 449 -1.27 -3.04 -1.91
C ARG A 449 0.25 -3.05 -1.90
N LEU A 450 0.87 -4.23 -2.09
CA LEU A 450 2.33 -4.34 -2.23
C LEU A 450 2.84 -3.60 -3.47
N LEU A 451 2.02 -3.45 -4.51
CA LEU A 451 2.30 -2.64 -5.70
C LEU A 451 1.99 -1.14 -5.54
N GLY A 452 1.56 -0.70 -4.35
CA GLY A 452 1.19 0.69 -4.09
C GLY A 452 -0.18 1.10 -4.63
N VAL A 453 -1.04 0.13 -4.95
CA VAL A 453 -2.41 0.35 -5.43
C VAL A 453 -3.38 0.24 -4.24
N PRO A 454 -4.14 1.29 -3.88
CA PRO A 454 -5.11 1.20 -2.82
C PRO A 454 -6.19 0.18 -3.18
N ALA A 455 -6.40 -0.78 -2.29
CA ALA A 455 -7.36 -1.85 -2.49
C ALA A 455 -8.21 -2.05 -1.24
N ARG A 456 -9.50 -2.35 -1.42
CA ARG A 456 -10.45 -2.61 -0.34
C ARG A 456 -11.25 -3.88 -0.59
N TYR A 457 -11.62 -4.53 0.49
CA TYR A 457 -12.47 -5.70 0.49
C TYR A 457 -13.92 -5.28 0.25
N CYS A 458 -14.61 -6.03 -0.60
CA CYS A 458 -16.03 -5.83 -0.91
C CYS A 458 -16.78 -7.13 -0.68
N VAL A 459 -17.96 -7.03 -0.10
CA VAL A 459 -18.88 -8.16 0.08
C VAL A 459 -20.27 -7.77 -0.39
N GLY A 460 -20.99 -8.78 -0.86
CA GLY A 460 -22.38 -8.62 -1.26
C GLY A 460 -22.94 -9.88 -1.88
N TYR A 461 -23.68 -9.70 -2.96
CA TYR A 461 -24.38 -10.79 -3.63
C TYR A 461 -24.05 -10.78 -5.11
N ILE A 462 -23.99 -11.97 -5.71
CA ILE A 462 -23.78 -12.14 -7.14
C ILE A 462 -24.95 -12.89 -7.75
N TYR A 463 -25.42 -12.41 -8.90
CA TYR A 463 -26.34 -13.17 -9.73
C TYR A 463 -25.56 -14.17 -10.57
N THR A 464 -25.72 -15.46 -10.32
CA THR A 464 -24.96 -16.51 -11.03
C THR A 464 -25.69 -17.09 -12.26
N GLY A 465 -26.91 -16.66 -12.57
CA GLY A 465 -27.65 -17.03 -13.80
C GLY A 465 -27.49 -18.48 -14.30
N ALA A 466 -27.66 -18.69 -15.62
CA ALA A 466 -27.35 -19.97 -16.27
C ALA A 466 -25.87 -20.08 -16.70
N ASN A 467 -25.16 -18.95 -16.79
CA ASN A 467 -23.86 -18.83 -17.46
C ASN A 467 -22.65 -18.85 -16.53
N TYR A 468 -22.81 -18.86 -15.21
CA TYR A 468 -21.68 -19.04 -14.30
C TYR A 468 -21.44 -20.54 -14.06
N GLU A 469 -20.23 -21.00 -14.33
CA GLU A 469 -19.82 -22.39 -14.06
C GLU A 469 -19.95 -22.76 -12.57
N ASN A 470 -19.87 -21.78 -11.68
CA ASN A 470 -19.77 -21.98 -10.23
C ASN A 470 -21.03 -21.54 -9.48
N LYS A 471 -22.16 -22.22 -9.73
CA LYS A 471 -23.48 -21.93 -9.13
C LYS A 471 -23.50 -21.94 -7.60
N ILE A 472 -22.55 -22.62 -6.95
CA ILE A 472 -22.42 -22.68 -5.47
C ILE A 472 -22.28 -21.27 -4.86
N GLN A 473 -21.79 -20.29 -5.62
CA GLN A 473 -21.60 -18.91 -5.14
C GLN A 473 -22.90 -18.11 -4.93
N SER A 474 -24.04 -18.53 -5.48
CA SER A 474 -25.32 -17.85 -5.21
C SER A 474 -25.98 -18.23 -3.89
N ASP A 475 -25.53 -19.30 -3.23
CA ASP A 475 -26.17 -19.81 -2.02
C ASP A 475 -25.76 -19.03 -0.75
N ALA A 476 -24.79 -18.13 -0.86
CA ALA A 476 -24.25 -17.33 0.23
C ALA A 476 -23.81 -15.92 -0.23
N SER A 477 -23.22 -15.15 0.68
CA SER A 477 -22.58 -13.87 0.31
C SER A 477 -21.30 -14.12 -0.50
N HIS A 478 -21.01 -13.22 -1.43
CA HIS A 478 -19.84 -13.25 -2.29
C HIS A 478 -18.87 -12.14 -1.94
N ALA A 479 -17.59 -12.38 -2.19
CA ALA A 479 -16.51 -11.45 -1.87
C ALA A 479 -15.65 -11.16 -3.11
N TRP A 480 -15.29 -9.90 -3.27
CA TRP A 480 -14.42 -9.42 -4.34
C TRP A 480 -13.58 -8.23 -3.85
N VAL A 481 -12.76 -7.66 -4.73
CA VAL A 481 -11.87 -6.54 -4.41
C VAL A 481 -12.27 -5.31 -5.21
N GLU A 482 -12.17 -4.13 -4.60
CA GLU A 482 -12.15 -2.88 -5.33
C GLU A 482 -10.77 -2.23 -5.21
N VAL A 483 -10.25 -1.73 -6.32
CA VAL A 483 -8.99 -0.96 -6.38
C VAL A 483 -9.28 0.48 -6.79
N TYR A 484 -8.57 1.43 -6.19
CA TYR A 484 -8.76 2.84 -6.48
C TYR A 484 -7.82 3.31 -7.59
N LEU A 485 -8.40 3.75 -8.71
CA LEU A 485 -7.67 4.36 -9.82
C LEU A 485 -7.84 5.88 -9.76
N PRO A 486 -6.77 6.70 -9.83
CA PRO A 486 -6.85 8.15 -9.64
C PRO A 486 -7.87 8.87 -10.56
N TRP A 487 -8.06 8.38 -11.78
CA TRP A 487 -8.97 8.99 -12.77
C TRP A 487 -10.32 8.27 -12.90
N ALA A 488 -10.47 7.09 -12.32
CA ALA A 488 -11.68 6.28 -12.48
C ALA A 488 -12.44 6.08 -11.15
N GLY A 489 -11.77 6.26 -10.01
CA GLY A 489 -12.29 5.90 -8.70
C GLY A 489 -12.16 4.40 -8.43
N TRP A 490 -13.00 3.89 -7.53
CA TRP A 490 -13.02 2.47 -7.18
C TRP A 490 -13.51 1.61 -8.36
N ARG A 491 -12.77 0.54 -8.66
CA ARG A 491 -13.10 -0.43 -9.71
C ARG A 491 -13.03 -1.84 -9.14
N GLY A 492 -14.11 -2.60 -9.34
CA GLY A 492 -14.24 -3.94 -8.79
C GLY A 492 -13.66 -5.02 -9.70
N TYR A 493 -12.90 -5.93 -9.11
CA TYR A 493 -12.37 -7.14 -9.74
C TYR A 493 -12.82 -8.35 -8.91
N ASP A 494 -13.36 -9.36 -9.58
CA ASP A 494 -13.78 -10.62 -8.99
C ASP A 494 -12.77 -11.72 -9.37
N PRO A 495 -11.75 -12.00 -8.52
CA PRO A 495 -10.73 -12.99 -8.81
C PRO A 495 -11.27 -14.42 -8.77
N THR A 496 -12.45 -14.63 -8.18
CA THR A 496 -13.08 -15.95 -8.14
C THR A 496 -13.65 -16.32 -9.50
N ASN A 497 -14.12 -15.32 -10.25
CA ASN A 497 -14.75 -15.50 -11.56
C ASN A 497 -13.89 -14.96 -12.71
N GLY A 498 -12.79 -14.27 -12.42
CA GLY A 498 -11.88 -13.68 -13.41
C GLY A 498 -12.48 -12.51 -14.19
N CYS A 499 -13.53 -11.87 -13.66
CA CYS A 499 -14.25 -10.80 -14.33
C CYS A 499 -14.18 -9.47 -13.54
N LEU A 500 -14.66 -8.39 -14.15
CA LEU A 500 -14.89 -7.12 -13.46
C LEU A 500 -16.24 -7.16 -12.76
N ALA A 501 -16.33 -6.57 -11.57
CA ALA A 501 -17.60 -6.43 -10.87
C ALA A 501 -18.48 -5.38 -11.57
N ASN A 502 -19.70 -5.76 -11.93
CA ASN A 502 -20.60 -4.89 -12.71
C ASN A 502 -22.07 -5.22 -12.39
N LEU A 503 -22.94 -5.30 -13.40
CA LEU A 503 -24.38 -5.46 -13.26
C LEU A 503 -24.87 -6.78 -12.65
N ASP A 504 -23.97 -7.73 -12.38
CA ASP A 504 -24.30 -8.97 -11.67
C ASP A 504 -23.93 -8.91 -10.19
N HIS A 505 -23.27 -7.85 -9.73
CA HIS A 505 -22.76 -7.70 -8.37
C HIS A 505 -23.56 -6.64 -7.60
N VAL A 506 -24.25 -7.06 -6.55
CA VAL A 506 -24.92 -6.16 -5.59
C VAL A 506 -24.00 -5.95 -4.40
N ARG A 507 -23.42 -4.75 -4.27
CA ARG A 507 -22.50 -4.43 -3.18
C ARG A 507 -23.26 -4.12 -1.89
N VAL A 508 -22.80 -4.71 -0.78
CA VAL A 508 -23.41 -4.52 0.54
C VAL A 508 -22.50 -3.76 1.47
N ALA A 509 -21.28 -4.23 1.64
CA ALA A 509 -20.32 -3.58 2.53
C ALA A 509 -18.91 -3.62 1.96
N VAL A 510 -18.11 -2.65 2.39
CA VAL A 510 -16.69 -2.51 2.07
C VAL A 510 -15.87 -2.33 3.34
N GLY A 511 -14.59 -2.67 3.27
CA GLY A 511 -13.69 -2.53 4.41
C GLY A 511 -12.24 -2.76 4.01
N ARG A 512 -11.30 -2.62 4.95
CA ARG A 512 -9.89 -2.90 4.64
C ARG A 512 -9.64 -4.39 4.49
N ASN A 513 -10.42 -5.21 5.19
CA ASN A 513 -10.38 -6.66 5.15
C ASN A 513 -11.77 -7.22 5.50
N PHE A 514 -11.87 -8.55 5.54
CA PHE A 514 -13.10 -9.27 5.89
C PHE A 514 -13.76 -8.79 7.20
N ARG A 515 -13.00 -8.49 8.25
CA ARG A 515 -13.54 -8.15 9.59
C ARG A 515 -14.28 -6.82 9.59
N ASP A 516 -13.84 -5.88 8.76
CA ASP A 516 -14.45 -4.56 8.63
C ASP A 516 -15.79 -4.64 7.88
N ALA A 517 -15.97 -5.63 6.99
CA ALA A 517 -17.09 -5.73 6.07
C ALA A 517 -18.03 -6.93 6.36
N THR A 518 -17.80 -7.72 7.42
CA THR A 518 -18.57 -8.94 7.69
C THR A 518 -20.09 -8.65 7.69
N PRO A 519 -20.90 -9.36 6.85
CA PRO A 519 -22.34 -9.11 6.73
C PRO A 519 -23.13 -9.34 8.01
N THR A 520 -22.75 -10.37 8.77
CA THR A 520 -23.39 -10.76 10.03
C THR A 520 -22.30 -11.03 11.06
N ALA A 521 -22.26 -10.23 12.13
CA ALA A 521 -21.37 -10.45 13.26
C ALA A 521 -22.17 -10.42 14.55
N GLY A 522 -21.76 -11.16 15.57
CA GLY A 522 -22.47 -11.20 16.84
C GLY A 522 -21.63 -11.74 17.97
N THR A 523 -21.99 -11.30 19.18
CA THR A 523 -21.41 -11.77 20.43
C THR A 523 -22.53 -12.30 21.32
N ILE A 524 -22.37 -13.54 21.76
CA ILE A 524 -23.22 -14.16 22.78
C ILE A 524 -22.56 -13.89 24.13
N TYR A 525 -23.28 -13.24 25.04
CA TYR A 525 -22.75 -12.90 26.37
C TYR A 525 -23.05 -13.97 27.42
N LYS A 526 -24.19 -14.66 27.27
CA LYS A 526 -24.66 -15.65 28.24
C LYS A 526 -25.47 -16.76 27.57
N GLY A 527 -25.14 -18.00 27.90
CA GLY A 527 -25.72 -19.19 27.27
C GLY A 527 -25.14 -19.43 25.88
N GLY A 528 -25.85 -20.21 25.06
CA GLY A 528 -25.44 -20.54 23.69
C GLY A 528 -24.31 -21.56 23.60
N GLU A 529 -24.66 -22.80 23.25
CA GLU A 529 -23.71 -23.86 22.89
C GLU A 529 -24.23 -24.66 21.71
N GLY A 530 -23.32 -25.27 20.94
CA GLY A 530 -23.65 -26.15 19.82
C GLY A 530 -24.38 -25.44 18.68
N GLU A 531 -23.82 -24.31 18.24
CA GLU A 531 -24.33 -23.50 17.14
C GLU A 531 -24.33 -24.27 15.81
N THR A 532 -25.42 -24.12 15.06
CA THR A 532 -25.53 -24.57 13.66
C THR A 532 -26.05 -23.41 12.83
N LEU A 533 -25.42 -23.22 11.66
CA LEU A 533 -25.68 -22.10 10.77
C LEU A 533 -26.23 -22.62 9.44
N LYS A 534 -27.34 -22.02 8.99
CA LYS A 534 -27.85 -22.16 7.63
C LYS A 534 -27.99 -20.79 6.99
N VAL A 535 -27.37 -20.62 5.83
CA VAL A 535 -27.47 -19.40 5.02
C VAL A 535 -28.14 -19.76 3.70
N SER A 536 -29.01 -18.88 3.22
CA SER A 536 -29.65 -18.97 1.92
C SER A 536 -29.70 -17.58 1.31
N VAL A 537 -29.18 -17.44 0.10
CA VAL A 537 -29.29 -16.21 -0.67
C VAL A 537 -30.05 -16.52 -1.96
N ARG A 538 -30.94 -15.61 -2.36
CA ARG A 538 -31.62 -15.63 -3.65
C ARG A 538 -31.48 -14.28 -4.30
N VAL A 539 -31.01 -14.27 -5.55
CA VAL A 539 -30.87 -13.06 -6.37
C VAL A 539 -31.64 -13.29 -7.66
N GLU A 540 -32.61 -12.43 -7.93
CA GLU A 540 -33.37 -12.39 -9.17
C GLU A 540 -33.06 -11.07 -9.86
N MET A 541 -32.98 -11.10 -11.19
CA MET A 541 -32.64 -9.93 -11.99
C MET A 541 -33.73 -9.65 -13.02
N GLU A 542 -34.11 -8.38 -13.12
CA GLU A 542 -35.06 -7.84 -14.08
C GLU A 542 -34.40 -6.69 -14.84
N ASP A 543 -34.74 -6.50 -16.11
CA ASP A 543 -34.28 -5.33 -16.87
C ASP A 543 -35.03 -4.08 -16.37
N ALA A 544 -34.32 -2.97 -16.15
CA ALA A 544 -34.98 -1.72 -15.80
C ALA A 544 -35.65 -1.14 -17.06
N ILE A 545 -36.98 -1.05 -17.04
CA ILE A 545 -37.81 -0.40 -18.08
C ILE A 545 -37.42 1.06 -18.23
#